data_AF-A0A368GSC7-F1
#
_entry.id   AF-A0A368GSC7-F1
#
_cell.length_a   1.000
_cell.length_b   1.000
_cell.length_c   1.000
_cell.angle_alpha   90.00
_cell.angle_beta   90.00
_cell.angle_gamma   90.00
#
_symmetry.space_group_name_H-M   'P 1'
#
loop_
_entity.id
_entity.type
_entity.pdbx_description
1 polymer ?
#
loop_
_entity_poly.entity_id
_entity_poly.type
_entity_poly.pdbx_seq_one_letter_code
_entity_poly.pdbx_strand_id
1 'polypeptide(L)'
;MDPVKNRSESICQICGSPGAQIYYRAISCGSCKAFFVRAIKRSAAFVCDNNGKCIVNKESTTGRKACKACRFMRCIQANMREEGMAYSLVTMVVKQGLHICLKLPFNKRKYRISCATMSLA
;
A
#
# COMPACT_ATOMS: atom_id res chain seq x y z
N MET A 1 -18.45 18.47 -26.42
CA MET A 1 -17.02 18.12 -26.48
C MET A 1 -16.47 18.13 -25.06
N ASP A 2 -16.17 16.97 -24.48
CA ASP A 2 -15.52 16.89 -23.16
C ASP A 2 -14.10 17.48 -23.23
N PRO A 3 -13.66 18.26 -22.24
CA PRO A 3 -12.32 18.86 -22.26
C PRO A 3 -11.29 17.74 -22.15
N VAL A 4 -10.37 17.71 -23.11
CA VAL A 4 -9.17 16.87 -23.10
C VAL A 4 -8.34 17.25 -21.87
N LYS A 5 -8.59 16.58 -20.74
CA LYS A 5 -7.82 16.74 -19.51
C LYS A 5 -6.39 16.29 -19.84
N ASN A 6 -5.47 17.26 -19.85
CA ASN A 6 -4.05 17.07 -20.10
C ASN A 6 -3.53 15.88 -19.26
N ARG A 7 -3.27 14.74 -19.91
CA ARG A 7 -2.94 13.45 -19.23
C ARG A 7 -1.53 13.45 -18.60
N SER A 8 -0.82 14.58 -18.66
CA SER A 8 0.58 14.71 -18.22
C SER A 8 0.73 15.29 -16.81
N GLU A 9 -0.32 15.84 -16.19
CA GLU A 9 -0.20 16.66 -14.97
C GLU A 9 -0.55 15.93 -13.66
N SER A 10 -1.16 14.73 -13.73
CA SER A 10 -1.64 14.06 -12.53
C SER A 10 -0.52 13.31 -11.79
N ILE A 11 -0.52 13.45 -10.46
CA ILE A 11 0.50 12.90 -9.57
C ILE A 11 -0.01 11.62 -8.91
N CYS A 12 0.83 10.58 -8.86
CA CYS A 12 0.49 9.33 -8.20
C CYS A 12 0.26 9.54 -6.70
N GLN A 13 -0.93 9.22 -6.19
CA GLN A 13 -1.27 9.40 -4.77
C GLN A 13 -0.49 8.47 -3.82
N ILE A 14 0.26 7.50 -4.34
CA ILE A 14 0.98 6.49 -3.55
C ILE A 14 2.43 6.93 -3.37
N CYS A 15 3.12 7.25 -4.48
CA CYS A 15 4.55 7.54 -4.50
C CYS A 15 4.92 8.92 -5.08
N GLY A 16 3.96 9.71 -5.55
CA GLY A 16 4.24 11.04 -6.10
C GLY A 16 4.83 11.07 -7.51
N SER A 17 4.97 9.93 -8.20
CA SER A 17 5.44 9.92 -9.59
C SER A 17 4.48 10.71 -10.51
N PRO A 18 5.00 11.54 -11.45
CA PRO A 18 4.19 12.24 -12.44
C PRO A 18 3.63 11.28 -13.50
N GLY A 19 2.72 11.78 -14.34
CA GLY A 19 2.09 11.02 -15.41
C GLY A 19 1.21 9.88 -14.90
N ALA A 20 0.59 10.05 -13.73
CA ALA A 20 -0.32 9.07 -13.17
C ALA A 20 -1.66 9.08 -13.92
N GLN A 21 -2.44 8.01 -13.71
CA GLN A 21 -3.80 7.91 -14.21
C GLN A 21 -4.65 7.07 -13.25
N ILE A 22 -5.95 6.96 -13.49
CA ILE A 22 -6.83 6.21 -12.61
C ILE A 22 -6.66 4.71 -12.87
N TYR A 23 -6.22 3.97 -11.85
CA TYR A 23 -6.20 2.50 -11.83
C TYR A 23 -6.82 2.01 -10.54
N TYR A 24 -7.65 0.96 -10.60
CA TYR A 24 -8.28 0.38 -9.41
C TYR A 24 -8.96 1.45 -8.54
N ARG A 25 -9.55 2.48 -9.17
CA ARG A 25 -10.26 3.62 -8.55
C ARG A 25 -9.39 4.62 -7.76
N ALA A 26 -8.08 4.63 -7.97
CA ALA A 26 -7.18 5.65 -7.44
C ALA A 26 -6.22 6.18 -8.51
N ILE A 27 -5.79 7.45 -8.39
CA ILE A 27 -4.78 8.02 -9.28
C ILE A 27 -3.41 7.43 -8.90
N SER A 28 -2.85 6.58 -9.77
CA SER A 28 -1.59 5.89 -9.53
C SER A 28 -0.74 5.74 -10.78
N CYS A 29 0.58 5.60 -10.59
CA CYS A 29 1.50 5.32 -11.69
C CYS A 29 1.51 3.83 -12.05
N GLY A 30 2.02 3.49 -13.24
CA GLY A 30 2.09 2.09 -13.72
C GLY A 30 2.85 1.14 -12.79
N SER A 31 3.88 1.64 -12.07
CA SER A 31 4.64 0.80 -11.13
C SER A 31 3.83 0.49 -9.85
N CYS A 32 3.05 1.45 -9.33
CA CYS A 32 2.16 1.25 -8.20
C CYS A 32 0.96 0.37 -8.57
N LYS A 33 0.43 0.49 -9.80
CA LYS A 33 -0.55 -0.45 -10.37
C LYS A 33 0.00 -1.88 -10.35
N ALA A 34 1.15 -2.13 -10.98
CA ALA A 34 1.74 -3.47 -11.07
C ALA A 34 2.13 -4.04 -9.69
N PHE A 35 2.57 -3.18 -8.77
CA PHE A 35 2.81 -3.57 -7.39
C PHE A 35 1.52 -4.01 -6.69
N PHE A 36 0.45 -3.21 -6.77
CA PHE A 36 -0.85 -3.53 -6.16
C PHE A 36 -1.38 -4.87 -6.65
N VAL A 37 -1.42 -5.09 -7.96
CA VAL A 37 -1.89 -6.34 -8.56
C VAL A 37 -1.08 -7.56 -8.11
N ARG A 38 0.25 -7.43 -7.98
CA ARG A 38 1.08 -8.54 -7.48
C ARG A 38 0.86 -8.81 -6.00
N ALA A 39 0.62 -7.77 -5.21
CA ALA A 39 0.36 -7.90 -3.78
C ALA A 39 -0.96 -8.63 -3.52
N ILE A 40 -2.03 -8.27 -4.24
CA ILE A 40 -3.35 -8.89 -4.10
C ILE A 40 -3.37 -10.33 -4.62
N LYS A 41 -2.83 -10.58 -5.83
CA LYS A 41 -2.84 -11.93 -6.44
C LYS A 41 -2.04 -12.96 -5.65
N ARG A 42 -1.05 -12.53 -4.87
CA ARG A 42 -0.21 -13.41 -4.06
C ARG A 42 -0.64 -13.46 -2.59
N SER A 43 -1.72 -12.76 -2.22
CA SER A 43 -2.12 -12.55 -0.82
C SER A 43 -0.91 -12.18 0.05
N ALA A 44 -0.06 -11.28 -0.46
CA ALA A 44 1.27 -11.06 0.09
C ALA A 44 1.21 -10.42 1.48
N ALA A 45 1.80 -11.07 2.47
CA ALA A 45 2.08 -10.46 3.76
C ALA A 45 3.36 -9.63 3.68
N PHE A 46 3.29 -8.36 4.11
CA PHE A 46 4.45 -7.47 4.14
C PHE A 46 4.76 -7.08 5.58
N VAL A 47 6.04 -7.18 5.96
CA VAL A 47 6.56 -6.70 7.26
C VAL A 47 7.16 -5.30 7.09
N CYS A 48 6.84 -4.38 7.99
CA CYS A 48 7.49 -3.08 8.10
C CYS A 48 8.43 -3.03 9.30
N ASP A 49 9.69 -2.70 9.07
CA ASP A 49 10.68 -2.53 10.15
C ASP A 49 10.57 -1.17 10.87
N ASN A 50 9.97 -0.16 10.24
CA ASN A 50 9.81 1.18 10.82
C ASN A 50 8.35 1.48 11.20
N ASN A 51 7.66 0.47 11.75
CA ASN A 51 6.33 0.59 12.33
C ASN A 51 5.25 1.33 11.49
N GLY A 52 5.25 1.10 10.17
CA GLY A 52 4.30 1.75 9.26
C GLY A 52 4.59 3.22 8.95
N LYS A 53 5.76 3.75 9.34
CA LYS A 53 6.14 5.17 9.18
C LYS A 53 7.12 5.43 8.04
N CYS A 54 7.38 4.45 7.17
CA CYS A 54 8.31 4.65 6.05
C CYS A 54 7.77 5.69 5.05
N ILE A 55 8.67 6.54 4.56
CA ILE A 55 8.37 7.47 3.48
C ILE A 55 8.22 6.68 2.18
N VAL A 56 7.09 6.87 1.50
CA VAL A 56 6.82 6.30 0.18
C VAL A 56 6.84 7.44 -0.84
N ASN A 57 7.90 7.51 -1.65
CA ASN A 57 8.06 8.44 -2.77
C ASN A 57 8.57 7.69 -4.01
N LYS A 58 8.81 8.40 -5.11
CA LYS A 58 9.20 7.78 -6.39
C LYS A 58 10.51 6.99 -6.22
N GLU A 59 11.48 7.56 -5.53
CA GLU A 59 12.82 7.03 -5.32
C GLU A 59 12.82 5.87 -4.30
N SER A 60 12.06 5.98 -3.22
CA SER A 60 12.02 4.98 -2.14
C SER A 60 11.27 3.70 -2.52
N THR A 61 10.60 3.67 -3.67
CA THR A 61 9.76 2.54 -4.10
C THR A 61 10.41 1.58 -5.09
N THR A 62 11.62 1.88 -5.59
CA THR A 62 12.31 1.13 -6.66
C THR A 62 13.47 0.24 -6.16
N GLY A 63 13.89 0.35 -4.90
CA GLY A 63 15.00 -0.45 -4.34
C GLY A 63 14.59 -1.74 -3.61
N ARG A 64 15.55 -2.66 -3.38
CA ARG A 64 15.33 -3.85 -2.53
C ARG A 64 14.97 -3.49 -1.08
N LYS A 65 15.48 -2.34 -0.61
CA LYS A 65 15.18 -1.77 0.71
C LYS A 65 13.83 -1.03 0.77
N ALA A 66 13.09 -0.95 -0.33
CA ALA A 66 11.78 -0.31 -0.36
C ALA A 66 10.80 -1.04 0.57
N CYS A 67 10.14 -0.29 1.45
CA CYS A 67 9.16 -0.85 2.38
C CYS A 67 7.85 -1.20 1.65
N LYS A 68 7.70 -2.48 1.27
CA LYS A 68 6.51 -3.00 0.60
C LYS A 68 5.24 -2.82 1.45
N ALA A 69 5.36 -2.97 2.77
CA ALA A 69 4.24 -2.80 3.71
C ALA A 69 3.66 -1.37 3.66
N CYS A 70 4.51 -0.34 3.79
CA CYS A 70 4.05 1.05 3.73
C CYS A 70 3.55 1.45 2.34
N ARG A 71 4.20 0.94 1.28
CA ARG A 71 3.74 1.17 -0.10
C ARG A 71 2.33 0.60 -0.32
N PHE A 72 2.08 -0.62 0.16
CA PHE A 72 0.77 -1.24 0.03
C PHE A 72 -0.27 -0.55 0.92
N MET A 73 0.09 -0.13 2.14
CA MET A 73 -0.77 0.67 3.00
C MET A 73 -1.26 1.94 2.29
N ARG A 74 -0.35 2.66 1.61
CA ARG A 74 -0.69 3.82 0.79
C ARG A 74 -1.68 3.49 -0.34
N CYS A 75 -1.53 2.33 -1.00
CA CYS A 75 -2.50 1.88 -2.01
C CYS A 75 -3.91 1.76 -1.41
N ILE A 76 -4.06 1.11 -0.26
CA ILE A 76 -5.37 0.94 0.40
C ILE A 76 -5.91 2.27 0.92
N GLN A 77 -5.06 3.14 1.48
CA GLN A 77 -5.47 4.47 1.93
C GLN A 77 -5.94 5.36 0.78
N ALA A 78 -5.33 5.22 -0.40
CA ALA A 78 -5.81 5.86 -1.63
C ALA A 78 -7.05 5.17 -2.23
N ASN A 79 -7.61 4.16 -1.54
CA ASN A 79 -8.78 3.39 -1.96
C ASN A 79 -8.57 2.66 -3.30
N MET A 80 -7.33 2.17 -3.54
CA MET A 80 -7.10 1.18 -4.60
C MET A 80 -7.84 -0.12 -4.24
N ARG A 81 -8.76 -0.54 -5.11
CA ARG A 81 -9.58 -1.73 -4.92
C ARG A 81 -9.84 -2.48 -6.21
N GLU A 82 -9.70 -3.79 -6.16
CA GLU A 82 -10.16 -4.70 -7.19
C GLU A 82 -11.61 -5.11 -6.90
N GLU A 83 -12.41 -5.26 -7.95
CA GLU A 83 -13.81 -5.67 -7.79
C GLU A 83 -13.87 -7.10 -7.24
N GLY A 84 -14.72 -7.32 -6.23
CA GLY A 84 -14.79 -8.60 -5.52
C GLY A 84 -13.70 -8.83 -4.46
N MET A 85 -12.73 -7.91 -4.28
CA MET A 85 -11.71 -8.07 -3.25
C MET A 85 -12.22 -7.64 -1.87
N ALA A 86 -12.23 -8.56 -0.92
CA ALA A 86 -12.40 -8.22 0.49
C ALA A 86 -11.05 -7.80 1.09
N TYR A 87 -10.98 -6.59 1.66
CA TYR A 87 -9.78 -6.10 2.35
C TYR A 87 -9.34 -7.02 3.51
N SER A 88 -10.23 -7.89 3.99
CA SER A 88 -10.00 -8.87 5.06
C SER A 88 -8.90 -9.90 4.73
N LEU A 89 -8.59 -10.13 3.46
CA LEU A 89 -7.52 -11.05 3.07
C LEU A 89 -6.13 -10.41 3.15
N VAL A 90 -6.04 -9.08 3.34
CA VAL A 90 -4.75 -8.39 3.29
C VAL A 90 -4.28 -7.96 4.66
N THR A 91 -3.19 -8.60 5.04
CA THR A 91 -2.66 -8.55 6.39
C THR A 91 -1.29 -7.86 6.37
N MET A 92 -1.22 -6.64 6.90
CA MET A 92 0.04 -5.91 7.05
C MET A 92 0.67 -6.22 8.39
N VAL A 93 1.94 -6.58 8.36
CA VAL A 93 2.73 -6.92 9.53
C VAL A 93 3.69 -5.76 9.82
N VAL A 94 3.84 -5.34 11.07
CA VAL A 94 4.80 -4.31 11.49
C VAL A 94 5.61 -4.82 12.67
N LYS A 95 6.88 -4.42 12.77
CA LYS A 95 7.70 -4.66 13.95
C LYS A 95 7.51 -3.51 14.95
N GLN A 96 7.18 -3.86 16.19
CA GLN A 96 7.07 -2.93 17.33
C GLN A 96 7.84 -3.52 18.51
N GLY A 97 9.11 -3.12 18.69
CA GLY A 97 9.98 -3.72 19.70
C GLY A 97 10.14 -5.23 19.45
N LEU A 98 9.85 -6.05 20.48
CA LEU A 98 9.86 -7.52 20.40
C LEU A 98 8.55 -8.12 19.83
N HIS A 99 7.58 -7.29 19.47
CA HIS A 99 6.29 -7.76 18.96
C HIS A 99 6.21 -7.67 17.43
N ILE A 100 5.57 -8.68 16.85
CA ILE A 100 5.03 -8.61 15.51
C ILE A 100 3.57 -8.18 15.62
N CYS A 101 3.22 -7.04 15.01
CA CYS A 101 1.85 -6.54 15.05
C CYS A 101 1.18 -6.55 13.68
N LEU A 102 -0.06 -6.99 13.68
CA LEU A 102 -0.96 -7.04 12.55
C LEU A 102 -1.81 -5.78 12.48
N LYS A 103 -1.77 -5.06 11.37
CA LYS A 103 -2.65 -3.91 11.13
C LYS A 103 -3.85 -4.37 10.31
N LEU A 104 -4.91 -4.74 11.02
CA LEU A 104 -6.14 -5.28 10.45
C LEU A 104 -7.11 -4.15 10.06
N PRO A 105 -7.78 -4.25 8.89
CA PRO A 105 -8.86 -3.35 8.54
C PRO A 105 -10.06 -3.62 9.44
N PHE A 106 -10.43 -2.64 10.29
CA PHE A 106 -11.57 -2.77 11.20
C PHE A 106 -12.81 -2.02 10.67
N ASN A 107 -12.63 -0.97 9.86
CA ASN A 107 -13.71 -0.23 9.17
C ASN A 107 -13.16 0.54 7.95
N LYS A 108 -14.02 1.03 7.04
CA LYS A 108 -13.70 1.73 5.77
C LYS A 108 -12.68 2.87 5.87
N ARG A 109 -12.39 3.38 7.08
CA ARG A 109 -11.39 4.44 7.34
C ARG A 109 -10.46 4.17 8.54
N LYS A 110 -10.57 3.03 9.23
CA LYS A 110 -9.83 2.77 10.48
C LYS A 110 -9.22 1.37 10.49
N TYR A 111 -7.96 1.31 10.92
CA TYR A 111 -7.23 0.07 11.16
C TYR A 111 -7.03 -0.12 12.65
N ARG A 112 -7.04 -1.37 13.11
CA ARG A 112 -6.64 -1.73 14.48
C ARG A 112 -5.30 -2.47 14.41
N ILE A 113 -4.45 -2.23 15.41
CA ILE A 113 -3.20 -2.97 15.59
C ILE A 113 -3.47 -4.13 16.55
N SER A 114 -3.06 -5.33 16.18
CA SER A 114 -3.12 -6.55 16.99
C SER A 114 -1.72 -7.13 17.10
N CYS A 115 -1.12 -7.12 18.29
CA CYS A 115 0.26 -7.56 18.48
C CYS A 115 0.35 -9.01 18.96
N ALA A 116 1.35 -9.73 18.49
CA ALA A 116 1.80 -11.01 19.00
C ALA A 116 3.26 -10.87 19.45
N THR A 117 3.58 -11.34 20.64
CA THR A 117 4.95 -11.46 21.13
C THR A 117 5.67 -12.51 20.29
N MET A 118 6.83 -12.18 19.73
CA MET A 118 7.71 -13.23 19.24
C MET A 118 8.36 -13.88 20.46
N SER A 119 7.87 -15.05 20.89
CA SER A 119 8.68 -15.88 21.78
C SER A 119 9.94 -16.26 21.02
N LEU A 120 11.10 -15.81 21.51
CA LEU A 120 12.38 -16.36 21.12
C LEU A 120 12.37 -17.81 21.62
N ALA A 121 12.16 -18.76 20.70
CA ALA A 121 12.51 -20.15 20.93
C ALA A 121 14.01 -20.32 20.67
#